data_AF-A0A7Y9DQ32-F1
#
_entry.id   AF-A0A7Y9DQ32-F1
#
_cell.length_a   1.000
_cell.length_b   1.000
_cell.length_c   1.000
_cell.angle_alpha   90.00
_cell.angle_beta   90.00
_cell.angle_gamma   90.00
#
_symmetry.space_group_name_H-M   'P 1'
#
loop_
_entity.id
_entity.type
_entity.pdbx_description
1 polymer ?
#
loop_
_entity_poly.entity_id
_entity_poly.type
_entity_poly.pdbx_seq_one_letter_code
_entity_poly.pdbx_strand_id
1 'polypeptide(L)'
;MTTSLGIAATTAVIRSLLQNALPEAQLNGVLGPITVSALPPDRISESAETSRLNLFMYQVRPNTGWSTAELPSAAASGRRTANPPLALDLGYLLSAYGKDNFHGEILLGYGALVIHRTRVLTRAAVQQTFAGSPPADLTLLATAELESQEELVSLSMEPLTTEEMSRLWQVFGERYRPSIAFTAHVLLLRADDPVAPPGPPVLISRLGVTTSIHPTITAVEPRVATAGTTTHLELVGTSLLTPRTRALFGSGEAEDPQPGSTPLRVRVPLPGTLRAGVNTVRVQQPALFEGEERPGVESTVAPFVLRPAFTTTGAGIPSIVVSGGTPSGPRISATVTVRLRPDVGRRQDVRLLLTQTGAAAGAVPHAATVAAPSRAAAAADSTDTIAFRVDDVPRGDYLARVRVDGVETELGQVNGVYAEPVVDLR
;
A
#
# COMPACT_ATOMS: atom_id res chain seq x y z
N MET A 1 12.39 -34.52 0.28
CA MET A 1 12.96 -33.24 0.74
C MET A 1 13.63 -33.48 2.07
N THR A 2 14.74 -32.80 2.41
CA THR A 2 15.36 -33.10 3.72
C THR A 2 14.60 -32.45 4.88
N THR A 3 14.13 -33.28 5.80
CA THR A 3 13.33 -32.87 6.96
C THR A 3 14.22 -32.36 8.09
N SER A 4 13.64 -31.92 9.21
CA SER A 4 14.38 -31.43 10.40
C SER A 4 15.39 -32.43 10.98
N LEU A 5 15.25 -33.72 10.66
CA LEU A 5 16.17 -34.79 11.07
C LEU A 5 17.47 -34.82 10.26
N GLY A 6 17.61 -33.97 9.22
CA GLY A 6 18.75 -33.95 8.32
C GLY A 6 20.11 -33.74 8.98
N ILE A 7 20.17 -32.97 10.08
CA ILE A 7 21.43 -32.73 10.82
C ILE A 7 21.95 -34.04 11.43
N ALA A 8 21.08 -34.75 12.14
CA ALA A 8 21.41 -36.01 12.78
C ALA A 8 21.66 -37.11 11.75
N ALA A 9 20.88 -37.15 10.66
CA ALA A 9 21.10 -38.07 9.54
C ALA A 9 22.49 -37.85 8.90
N THR A 10 22.90 -36.60 8.69
CA THR A 10 24.24 -36.27 8.17
C THR A 10 25.34 -36.77 9.10
N THR A 11 25.21 -36.56 10.41
CA THR A 11 26.17 -37.07 11.41
C THR A 11 26.24 -38.60 11.38
N ALA A 12 25.10 -39.28 11.28
CA ALA A 12 25.02 -40.74 11.21
C ALA A 12 25.69 -41.30 9.93
N VAL A 13 25.50 -40.65 8.79
CA VAL A 13 26.14 -41.03 7.52
C VAL A 13 27.66 -40.85 7.59
N ILE A 14 28.15 -39.73 8.13
CA ILE A 14 29.60 -39.52 8.29
C ILE A 14 30.20 -40.55 9.26
N ARG A 15 29.51 -40.85 10.36
CA ARG A 15 29.93 -41.88 11.31
C ARG A 15 29.99 -43.26 10.65
N SER A 16 28.96 -43.64 9.91
CA SER A 16 28.87 -44.90 9.16
C SER A 16 29.98 -45.01 8.12
N LEU A 17 30.25 -43.92 7.39
CA LEU A 17 31.32 -43.83 6.41
C LEU A 17 32.69 -44.10 7.07
N LEU A 18 32.98 -43.46 8.20
CA LEU A 18 34.22 -43.71 8.94
C LEU A 18 34.27 -45.16 9.45
N GLN A 19 33.16 -45.69 9.97
CA GLN A 19 33.09 -47.05 10.49
C GLN A 19 33.26 -48.12 9.41
N ASN A 20 32.71 -47.91 8.22
CA ASN A 20 32.82 -48.82 7.07
C ASN A 20 34.19 -48.76 6.41
N ALA A 21 34.92 -47.66 6.57
CA ALA A 21 36.29 -47.54 6.08
C ALA A 21 37.28 -48.36 6.94
N LEU A 22 37.05 -48.49 8.25
CA LEU A 22 37.99 -49.16 9.17
C LEU A 22 38.38 -50.60 8.78
N PRO A 23 37.47 -51.49 8.35
CA PRO A 23 37.81 -52.85 7.93
C PRO A 23 38.73 -52.91 6.70
N GLU A 24 38.57 -51.99 5.74
CA GLU A 24 39.37 -51.96 4.50
C GLU A 24 40.85 -51.71 4.78
N ALA A 25 41.16 -50.99 5.85
CA ALA A 25 42.52 -50.64 6.24
C ALA A 25 43.23 -51.72 7.09
N GLN A 26 42.54 -52.83 7.43
CA GLN A 26 43.06 -53.93 8.26
C GLN A 26 43.64 -53.49 9.62
N LEU A 27 43.27 -52.30 10.12
CA LEU A 27 43.84 -51.68 11.31
C LEU A 27 43.44 -52.40 12.62
N ASN A 28 42.36 -53.18 12.60
CA ASN A 28 41.86 -53.93 13.75
C ASN A 28 42.88 -54.95 14.29
N GLY A 29 43.77 -55.47 13.44
CA GLY A 29 44.81 -56.41 13.86
C GLY A 29 45.94 -55.78 14.66
N VAL A 30 46.16 -54.46 14.50
CA VAL A 30 47.25 -53.71 15.15
C VAL A 30 46.72 -52.85 16.30
N LEU A 31 45.55 -52.22 16.13
CA LEU A 31 45.01 -51.23 17.06
C LEU A 31 43.94 -51.79 18.03
N GLY A 32 43.56 -53.07 17.88
CA GLY A 32 42.47 -53.69 18.65
C GLY A 32 41.07 -53.25 18.18
N PRO A 33 40.02 -53.44 19.00
CA PRO A 33 38.65 -53.05 18.62
C PRO A 33 38.53 -51.53 18.55
N ILE A 34 38.35 -50.99 17.33
CA ILE A 34 38.18 -49.56 17.08
C ILE A 34 36.70 -49.19 17.15
N THR A 35 36.36 -48.18 17.94
CA THR A 35 34.98 -47.66 18.02
C THR A 35 34.87 -46.28 17.37
N VAL A 36 33.83 -46.06 16.56
CA VAL A 36 33.48 -44.72 16.05
C VAL A 36 32.26 -44.19 16.80
N SER A 37 32.44 -43.09 17.53
CA SER A 37 31.37 -42.42 18.29
C SER A 37 31.05 -41.04 17.71
N ALA A 38 29.81 -40.60 17.92
CA ALA A 38 29.38 -39.24 17.61
C ALA A 38 28.83 -38.58 18.88
N LEU A 39 29.68 -38.47 19.90
CA LEU A 39 29.29 -37.98 21.23
C LEU A 39 30.03 -36.68 21.56
N PRO A 40 29.42 -35.83 22.40
CA PRO A 40 30.13 -34.77 23.11
C PRO A 40 31.40 -35.31 23.81
N PRO A 41 32.53 -34.57 23.79
CA PRO A 41 33.79 -35.03 24.39
C PRO A 41 33.69 -35.39 25.87
N ASP A 42 32.86 -34.70 26.66
CA ASP A 42 32.62 -34.91 28.10
C ASP A 42 31.99 -36.28 28.43
N ARG A 43 31.25 -36.87 27.48
CA ARG A 43 30.58 -38.18 27.66
C ARG A 43 31.50 -39.37 27.35
N ILE A 44 32.74 -39.11 26.95
CA ILE A 44 33.71 -40.14 26.63
C ILE A 44 34.47 -40.49 27.91
N SER A 45 34.15 -41.64 28.50
CA SER A 45 34.85 -42.11 29.71
C SER A 45 36.34 -42.32 29.43
N GLU A 46 37.21 -41.55 30.11
CA GLU A 46 38.67 -41.70 30.05
C GLU A 46 39.17 -43.01 30.67
N SER A 47 38.35 -43.69 31.47
CA SER A 47 38.73 -44.87 32.28
C SER A 47 39.11 -46.12 31.47
N ALA A 48 38.85 -46.13 30.17
CA ALA A 48 39.25 -47.18 29.25
C ALA A 48 39.72 -46.50 27.95
N GLU A 49 41.01 -46.14 27.88
CA GLU A 49 41.67 -45.62 26.68
C GLU A 49 41.68 -46.71 25.59
N THR A 50 40.54 -46.95 24.97
CA THR A 50 40.41 -47.81 23.80
C THR A 50 40.60 -46.97 22.54
N SER A 51 41.15 -47.60 21.49
CA SER A 51 41.26 -47.01 20.17
C SER A 51 39.89 -46.54 19.67
N ARG A 52 39.68 -45.23 19.62
CA ARG A 52 38.38 -44.63 19.29
C ARG A 52 38.56 -43.38 18.44
N LEU A 53 37.66 -43.22 17.49
CA LEU A 53 37.50 -42.01 16.71
C LEU A 53 36.17 -41.34 17.09
N ASN A 54 36.23 -40.10 17.55
CA ASN A 54 35.03 -39.36 17.95
C ASN A 54 34.76 -38.20 16.99
N LEU A 55 33.54 -38.19 16.44
CA LEU A 55 33.01 -37.14 15.58
C LEU A 55 32.11 -36.22 16.42
N PHE A 56 32.50 -34.96 16.59
CA PHE A 56 31.73 -33.99 17.35
C PHE A 56 31.33 -32.80 16.47
N MET A 57 30.05 -32.47 16.41
CA MET A 57 29.57 -31.26 15.72
C MET A 57 29.69 -30.07 16.68
N TYR A 58 30.65 -29.18 16.42
CA TYR A 58 30.96 -28.06 17.31
C TYR A 58 30.30 -26.75 16.87
N GLN A 59 29.88 -26.65 15.61
CA GLN A 59 29.29 -25.42 15.07
C GLN A 59 28.24 -25.71 13.98
N VAL A 60 27.18 -24.91 13.96
CA VAL A 60 26.21 -24.85 12.85
C VAL A 60 26.15 -23.39 12.37
N ARG A 61 26.40 -23.17 11.07
CA ARG A 61 26.38 -21.84 10.45
C ARG A 61 25.35 -21.79 9.32
N PRO A 62 24.66 -20.65 9.10
CA PRO A 62 23.87 -20.48 7.89
C PRO A 62 24.79 -20.39 6.67
N ASN A 63 24.45 -21.11 5.59
CA ASN A 63 25.18 -21.04 4.34
C ASN A 63 24.73 -19.81 3.53
N THR A 64 25.63 -18.84 3.36
CA THR A 64 25.32 -17.56 2.68
C THR A 64 25.15 -17.70 1.16
N GLY A 65 25.65 -18.79 0.57
CA GLY A 65 25.51 -19.04 -0.88
C GLY A 65 24.09 -19.45 -1.26
N TRP A 66 23.40 -20.18 -0.37
CA TRP A 66 22.04 -20.67 -0.60
C TRP A 66 20.95 -19.85 0.10
N SER A 67 21.31 -18.96 1.05
CA SER A 67 20.33 -18.15 1.80
C SER A 67 19.49 -17.20 0.94
N THR A 68 19.91 -16.92 -0.30
CA THR A 68 19.24 -16.00 -1.23
C THR A 68 18.92 -16.66 -2.58
N ALA A 69 18.95 -18.01 -2.64
CA ALA A 69 18.73 -18.74 -3.89
C ALA A 69 17.27 -18.69 -4.38
N GLU A 70 16.32 -18.49 -3.47
CA GLU A 70 14.88 -18.52 -3.77
C GLU A 70 14.23 -17.13 -3.80
N LEU A 71 13.06 -17.06 -4.45
CA LEU A 71 12.21 -15.88 -4.51
C LEU A 71 11.60 -15.56 -3.12
N PRO A 72 11.14 -14.31 -2.89
CA PRO A 72 10.44 -13.95 -1.66
C PRO A 72 9.28 -14.89 -1.35
N SER A 73 9.30 -15.45 -0.14
CA SER A 73 8.37 -16.48 0.31
C SER A 73 7.12 -15.92 1.01
N ALA A 74 6.91 -14.61 0.95
CA ALA A 74 5.76 -13.92 1.53
C ALA A 74 5.06 -13.03 0.49
N ALA A 75 3.73 -13.13 0.44
CA ALA A 75 2.90 -12.21 -0.33
C ALA A 75 2.83 -10.83 0.33
N ALA A 76 2.36 -9.82 -0.41
CA ALA A 76 2.10 -8.47 0.13
C ALA A 76 1.15 -8.45 1.34
N SER A 77 0.30 -9.48 1.50
CA SER A 77 -0.58 -9.66 2.66
C SER A 77 0.10 -10.32 3.87
N GLY A 78 1.40 -10.64 3.80
CA GLY A 78 2.14 -11.37 4.84
C GLY A 78 1.93 -12.90 4.83
N ARG A 79 1.12 -13.43 3.91
CA ARG A 79 0.87 -14.86 3.78
C ARG A 79 2.06 -15.58 3.14
N ARG A 80 2.47 -16.73 3.69
CA ARG A 80 3.54 -17.57 3.15
C ARG A 80 3.15 -18.16 1.77
N THR A 81 3.99 -17.96 0.77
CA THR A 81 3.83 -18.39 -0.64
C THR A 81 4.82 -19.46 -1.07
N ALA A 82 5.94 -19.63 -0.36
CA ALA A 82 6.89 -20.74 -0.52
C ALA A 82 7.48 -21.17 0.83
N ASN A 83 8.10 -22.35 0.88
CA ASN A 83 8.90 -22.82 2.03
C ASN A 83 10.38 -22.80 1.65
N PRO A 84 11.10 -21.68 1.83
CA PRO A 84 12.50 -21.63 1.48
C PRO A 84 13.33 -22.56 2.37
N PRO A 85 14.35 -23.25 1.82
CA PRO A 85 15.18 -24.15 2.57
C PRO A 85 16.07 -23.34 3.53
N LEU A 86 16.19 -23.82 4.76
CA LEU A 86 17.22 -23.38 5.69
C LEU A 86 18.52 -24.07 5.31
N ALA A 87 19.40 -23.31 4.66
CA ALA A 87 20.71 -23.78 4.24
C ALA A 87 21.73 -23.67 5.37
N LEU A 88 22.37 -24.78 5.73
CA LEU A 88 23.27 -24.90 6.87
C LEU A 88 24.61 -25.52 6.45
N ASP A 89 25.66 -25.03 7.09
CA ASP A 89 27.00 -25.60 7.09
C ASP A 89 27.29 -26.17 8.49
N LEU A 90 27.70 -27.44 8.54
CA LEU A 90 27.92 -28.15 9.80
C LEU A 90 29.42 -28.34 10.03
N GLY A 91 29.97 -27.67 11.05
CA GLY A 91 31.36 -27.80 11.47
C GLY A 91 31.55 -29.00 12.39
N TYR A 92 32.42 -29.92 11.98
CA TYR A 92 32.77 -31.13 12.71
C TYR A 92 34.22 -31.13 13.15
N LEU A 93 34.45 -31.65 14.34
CA LEU A 93 35.76 -31.92 14.93
C LEU A 93 35.91 -33.43 15.09
N LEU A 94 36.89 -34.00 14.40
CA LEU A 94 37.25 -35.40 14.52
C LEU A 94 38.44 -35.50 15.49
N SER A 95 38.23 -36.20 16.60
CA SER A 95 39.23 -36.39 17.65
C SER A 95 39.59 -37.87 17.80
N ALA A 96 40.87 -38.16 17.95
CA ALA A 96 41.37 -39.52 18.07
C ALA A 96 41.81 -39.83 19.51
N TYR A 97 41.41 -41.01 19.97
CA TYR A 97 41.77 -41.60 21.26
C TYR A 97 42.51 -42.91 20.96
N GLY A 98 43.70 -43.08 21.55
CA GLY A 98 44.54 -44.24 21.35
C GLY A 98 45.00 -44.79 22.70
N LYS A 99 45.11 -46.12 22.78
CA LYS A 99 45.61 -46.82 23.97
C LYS A 99 47.13 -46.74 24.11
N ASP A 100 47.81 -46.97 23.00
CA ASP A 100 49.26 -47.12 22.94
C ASP A 100 49.88 -46.07 22.01
N ASN A 101 51.21 -45.99 22.00
CA ASN A 101 51.97 -45.04 21.18
C ASN A 101 51.53 -45.10 19.71
N PHE A 102 51.35 -43.94 19.09
CA PHE A 102 50.96 -43.77 17.68
C PHE A 102 49.53 -44.19 17.33
N HIS A 103 48.78 -44.84 18.22
CA HIS A 103 47.43 -45.31 17.90
C HIS A 103 46.49 -44.14 17.58
N GLY A 104 46.58 -43.04 18.34
CA GLY A 104 45.79 -41.84 18.08
C GLY A 104 46.14 -41.18 16.74
N GLU A 105 47.43 -41.03 16.44
CA GLU A 105 47.93 -40.42 15.22
C GLU A 105 47.61 -41.24 13.97
N ILE A 106 47.73 -42.58 14.05
CA ILE A 106 47.38 -43.50 12.96
C ILE A 106 45.87 -43.39 12.65
N LEU A 107 45.02 -43.42 13.69
CA LEU A 107 43.57 -43.28 13.51
C LEU A 107 43.19 -41.92 12.93
N LEU A 108 43.82 -40.85 13.42
CA LEU A 108 43.55 -39.50 12.93
C LEU A 108 43.98 -39.33 11.48
N GLY A 109 45.17 -39.81 11.12
CA GLY A 109 45.66 -39.78 9.75
C GLY A 109 44.77 -40.56 8.78
N TYR A 110 44.27 -41.72 9.22
CA TYR A 110 43.32 -42.51 8.45
C TYR A 110 41.97 -41.79 8.29
N GLY A 111 41.39 -41.29 9.39
CA GLY A 111 40.15 -40.51 9.35
C GLY A 111 40.24 -39.28 8.44
N ALA A 112 41.37 -38.55 8.50
CA ALA A 112 41.65 -37.42 7.62
C ALA A 112 41.65 -37.84 6.14
N LEU A 113 42.30 -38.95 5.81
CA LEU A 113 42.37 -39.45 4.44
C LEU A 113 41.00 -39.88 3.92
N VAL A 114 40.20 -40.55 4.76
CA VAL A 114 38.83 -40.97 4.40
C VAL A 114 37.96 -39.75 4.08
N ILE A 115 37.98 -38.71 4.91
CA ILE A 115 37.24 -37.47 4.66
C ILE A 115 37.75 -36.77 3.39
N HIS A 116 39.07 -36.71 3.21
CA HIS A 116 39.67 -36.06 2.04
C HIS A 116 39.34 -36.78 0.72
N ARG A 117 39.24 -38.11 0.74
CA ARG A 117 38.85 -38.94 -0.41
C ARG A 117 37.36 -38.84 -0.68
N THR A 118 36.53 -38.92 0.37
CA THR A 118 35.08 -38.88 0.23
C THR A 118 34.56 -37.46 0.40
N ARG A 119 34.87 -36.61 -0.60
CA ARG A 119 34.47 -35.19 -0.60
C ARG A 119 32.98 -34.95 -0.80
N VAL A 120 32.21 -35.97 -1.18
CA VAL A 120 30.75 -35.87 -1.39
C VAL A 120 30.08 -37.11 -0.81
N LEU A 121 29.07 -36.89 0.01
CA LEU A 121 28.17 -37.92 0.51
C LEU A 121 27.20 -38.29 -0.61
N THR A 122 27.52 -39.38 -1.32
CA THR A 122 26.69 -39.86 -2.42
C THR A 122 25.38 -40.46 -1.90
N ARG A 123 24.33 -40.44 -2.73
CA ARG A 123 23.03 -41.06 -2.40
C ARG A 123 23.18 -42.54 -2.04
N ALA A 124 24.09 -43.24 -2.70
CA ALA A 124 24.39 -44.64 -2.40
C ALA A 124 24.97 -44.81 -0.98
N ALA A 125 25.88 -43.93 -0.54
CA ALA A 125 26.44 -43.97 0.81
C ALA A 125 25.38 -43.69 1.90
N VAL A 126 24.44 -42.78 1.62
CA VAL A 126 23.29 -42.50 2.50
C VAL A 126 22.40 -43.74 2.59
N GLN A 127 22.00 -44.32 1.45
CA GLN A 127 21.16 -45.51 1.40
C GLN A 127 21.81 -46.71 2.10
N GLN A 128 23.11 -46.92 1.92
CA GLN A 128 23.87 -47.99 2.58
C GLN A 128 23.89 -47.83 4.10
N THR A 129 23.93 -46.59 4.60
CA THR A 129 23.92 -46.33 6.05
C THR A 129 22.60 -46.74 6.70
N PHE A 130 21.49 -46.59 5.99
CA PHE A 130 20.16 -46.93 6.48
C PHE A 130 19.64 -48.28 5.98
N ALA A 131 20.45 -49.03 5.21
CA ALA A 131 20.08 -50.34 4.71
C ALA A 131 20.07 -51.39 5.84
N GLY A 132 19.12 -52.34 5.76
CA GLY A 132 18.99 -53.45 6.70
C GLY A 132 18.02 -53.18 7.85
N SER A 133 18.30 -53.72 9.04
CA SER A 133 17.54 -53.49 10.27
C SER A 133 18.39 -52.68 11.25
N PRO A 134 18.49 -51.36 11.06
CA PRO A 134 19.28 -50.52 11.95
C PRO A 134 18.54 -50.31 13.30
N PRO A 135 19.25 -49.85 14.34
CA PRO A 135 18.64 -49.49 15.62
C PRO A 135 17.51 -48.45 15.45
N ALA A 136 16.56 -48.41 16.37
CA ALA A 136 15.37 -47.55 16.30
C ALA A 136 15.69 -46.07 15.98
N ASP A 137 16.76 -45.54 16.57
CA ASP A 137 17.20 -44.16 16.33
C ASP A 137 17.62 -43.92 14.87
N LEU A 138 18.36 -44.85 14.27
CA LEU A 138 18.77 -44.76 12.86
C LEU A 138 17.58 -44.99 11.91
N THR A 139 16.60 -45.79 12.31
CA THR A 139 15.34 -45.97 11.54
C THR A 139 14.55 -44.66 11.46
N LEU A 140 14.53 -43.86 12.54
CA LEU A 140 13.94 -42.52 12.51
C LEU A 140 14.74 -41.60 11.58
N LEU A 141 16.07 -41.64 11.61
CA LEU A 141 16.91 -40.81 10.75
C LEU A 141 16.78 -41.17 9.26
N ALA A 142 16.38 -42.39 8.92
CA ALA A 142 16.09 -42.79 7.54
C ALA A 142 14.92 -41.99 6.94
N THR A 143 13.99 -41.47 7.76
CA THR A 143 12.90 -40.60 7.29
C THR A 143 13.34 -39.15 7.07
N ALA A 144 14.64 -38.84 7.21
CA ALA A 144 15.18 -37.52 6.92
C ALA A 144 15.26 -37.24 5.41
N GLU A 145 15.16 -38.27 4.56
CA GLU A 145 15.27 -38.19 3.09
C GLU A 145 16.48 -37.37 2.61
N LEU A 146 17.64 -37.54 3.24
CA LEU A 146 18.86 -36.79 2.88
C LEU A 146 19.28 -37.06 1.43
N GLU A 147 18.98 -38.24 0.90
CA GLU A 147 19.23 -38.63 -0.49
C GLU A 147 18.37 -37.86 -1.50
N SER A 148 17.23 -37.32 -1.07
CA SER A 148 16.30 -36.57 -1.93
C SER A 148 16.67 -35.10 -2.08
N GLN A 149 17.71 -34.65 -1.38
CA GLN A 149 18.18 -33.25 -1.43
C GLN A 149 18.63 -32.87 -2.85
N GLU A 150 18.41 -31.60 -3.19
CA GLU A 150 18.77 -31.00 -4.50
C GLU A 150 20.29 -31.01 -4.71
N GLU A 151 21.04 -30.50 -3.73
CA GLU A 151 22.51 -30.54 -3.68
C GLU A 151 22.97 -31.68 -2.75
N LEU A 152 24.03 -32.41 -3.09
CA LEU A 152 24.60 -33.42 -2.19
C LEU A 152 25.50 -32.78 -1.14
N VAL A 153 25.53 -33.35 0.06
CA VAL A 153 26.42 -32.86 1.12
C VAL A 153 27.87 -33.17 0.76
N SER A 154 28.64 -32.14 0.49
CA SER A 154 30.09 -32.13 0.33
C SER A 154 30.83 -31.95 1.65
N LEU A 155 32.05 -32.49 1.73
CA LEU A 155 32.94 -32.39 2.89
C LEU A 155 34.21 -31.62 2.48
N SER A 156 34.56 -30.62 3.28
CA SER A 156 35.77 -29.80 3.08
C SER A 156 36.58 -29.73 4.37
N MET A 157 37.91 -29.83 4.27
CA MET A 157 38.78 -29.67 5.44
C MET A 157 38.81 -28.21 5.88
N GLU A 158 38.73 -27.97 7.19
CA GLU A 158 38.75 -26.63 7.76
C GLU A 158 40.05 -26.42 8.54
N PRO A 159 40.89 -25.46 8.14
CA PRO A 159 42.11 -25.16 8.87
C PRO A 159 41.76 -24.38 10.15
N LEU A 160 41.98 -24.99 11.30
CA LEU A 160 41.93 -24.29 12.59
C LEU A 160 43.33 -23.89 13.02
N THR A 161 43.46 -22.67 13.53
CA THR A 161 44.69 -22.20 14.17
C THR A 161 44.91 -22.92 15.51
N THR A 162 46.15 -22.94 15.98
CA THR A 162 46.48 -23.52 17.30
C THR A 162 45.72 -22.83 18.43
N GLU A 163 45.48 -21.52 18.31
CA GLU A 163 44.73 -20.76 19.29
C GLU A 163 43.24 -21.15 19.31
N GLU A 164 42.60 -21.26 18.14
CA GLU A 164 41.19 -21.70 18.03
C GLU A 164 41.02 -23.12 18.56
N MET A 165 41.94 -24.03 18.20
CA MET A 165 41.92 -25.41 18.69
C MET A 165 42.09 -25.45 20.23
N SER A 166 43.03 -24.67 20.78
CA SER A 166 43.23 -24.60 22.22
C SER A 166 41.99 -24.06 22.94
N ARG A 167 41.34 -23.02 22.39
CA ARG A 167 40.10 -22.46 22.93
C ARG A 167 38.95 -23.47 22.88
N LEU A 168 38.79 -24.21 21.78
CA LEU A 168 37.74 -25.25 21.67
C LEU A 168 37.91 -26.32 22.74
N TRP A 169 39.12 -26.86 22.91
CA TRP A 169 39.39 -27.88 23.93
C TRP A 169 39.26 -27.34 25.37
N GLN A 170 39.62 -26.08 25.62
CA GLN A 170 39.35 -25.42 26.90
C GLN A 170 37.85 -25.32 27.20
N VAL A 171 37.04 -24.97 26.19
CA VAL A 171 35.57 -24.88 26.32
C VAL A 171 34.96 -26.25 26.60
N PHE A 172 35.50 -27.32 26.02
CA PHE A 172 35.04 -28.68 26.31
C PHE A 172 35.35 -29.12 27.75
N GLY A 173 36.32 -28.48 28.42
CA GLY A 173 36.76 -28.88 29.77
C GLY A 173 37.56 -30.19 29.78
N GLU A 174 37.92 -30.70 28.61
CA GLU A 174 38.62 -31.97 28.42
C GLU A 174 40.10 -31.76 28.09
N ARG A 175 40.91 -32.78 28.33
CA ARG A 175 42.33 -32.74 27.98
C ARG A 175 42.47 -32.70 26.45
N TYR A 176 43.35 -31.81 25.97
CA TYR A 176 43.64 -31.70 24.54
C TYR A 176 43.96 -33.06 23.90
N ARG A 177 43.35 -33.35 22.75
CA ARG A 177 43.62 -34.54 21.94
C ARG A 177 43.94 -34.15 20.49
N PRO A 178 44.72 -34.96 19.77
CA PRO A 178 44.91 -34.78 18.33
C PRO A 178 43.56 -34.77 17.61
N SER A 179 43.29 -33.67 16.89
CA SER A 179 42.03 -33.47 16.19
C SER A 179 42.18 -32.73 14.88
N ILE A 180 41.28 -33.02 13.94
CA ILE A 180 41.13 -32.33 12.66
C ILE A 180 39.71 -31.75 12.56
N ALA A 181 39.58 -30.58 11.95
CA ALA A 181 38.28 -29.98 11.68
C ALA A 181 37.94 -30.06 10.19
N PHE A 182 36.65 -30.21 9.91
CA PHE A 182 36.10 -30.20 8.57
C PHE A 182 34.66 -29.71 8.62
N THR A 183 34.17 -29.14 7.53
CA THR A 183 32.80 -28.68 7.40
C THR A 183 32.05 -29.51 6.36
N ALA A 184 30.79 -29.83 6.65
CA ALA A 184 29.85 -30.43 5.72
C ALA A 184 28.95 -29.33 5.12
N HIS A 185 28.99 -29.17 3.80
CA HIS A 185 28.27 -28.16 3.01
C HIS A 185 27.46 -28.81 1.90
N VAL A 186 26.26 -28.40 1.50
CA VAL A 186 25.26 -27.62 2.20
C VAL A 186 24.17 -28.58 2.63
N LEU A 187 23.67 -28.45 3.85
CA LEU A 187 22.48 -29.16 4.31
C LEU A 187 21.26 -28.25 4.12
N LEU A 188 20.25 -28.70 3.40
CA LEU A 188 19.05 -27.92 3.08
C LEU A 188 17.85 -28.47 3.84
N LEU A 189 17.43 -27.81 4.92
CA LEU A 189 16.26 -28.23 5.68
C LEU A 189 15.01 -27.50 5.18
N ARG A 190 13.97 -28.23 4.78
CA ARG A 190 12.71 -27.61 4.31
C ARG A 190 11.53 -28.08 5.17
N ALA A 191 10.63 -27.15 5.47
CA ALA A 191 9.36 -27.48 6.10
C ALA A 191 8.39 -28.07 5.06
N ASP A 192 7.61 -29.06 5.47
CA ASP A 192 6.56 -29.69 4.64
C ASP A 192 5.17 -29.09 4.92
N ASP A 193 5.14 -27.89 5.52
CA ASP A 193 3.87 -27.24 5.81
C ASP A 193 3.17 -26.83 4.51
N PRO A 194 1.83 -26.95 4.43
CA PRO A 194 1.09 -26.47 3.28
C PRO A 194 1.31 -24.97 3.09
N VAL A 195 1.49 -24.59 1.83
CA VAL A 195 1.71 -23.20 1.43
C VAL A 195 0.51 -22.72 0.63
N ALA A 196 0.27 -21.41 0.65
CA ALA A 196 -0.78 -20.84 -0.16
C ALA A 196 -0.60 -21.20 -1.65
N PRO A 197 -1.67 -21.61 -2.36
CA PRO A 197 -1.56 -21.90 -3.77
C PRO A 197 -1.11 -20.63 -4.52
N PRO A 198 -0.24 -20.78 -5.54
CA PRO A 198 0.15 -19.66 -6.38
C PRO A 198 -1.08 -19.02 -7.02
N GLY A 199 -1.02 -17.70 -7.22
CA GLY A 199 -2.08 -16.98 -7.94
C GLY A 199 -2.23 -17.49 -9.39
N PRO A 200 -3.35 -17.21 -10.05
CA PRO A 200 -3.54 -17.59 -11.44
C PRO A 200 -2.43 -16.95 -12.32
N PRO A 201 -1.91 -17.68 -13.31
CA PRO A 201 -0.88 -17.16 -14.20
C PRO A 201 -1.44 -16.01 -15.04
N VAL A 202 -0.60 -15.01 -15.33
CA VAL A 202 -0.95 -13.95 -16.28
C VAL A 202 -0.93 -14.56 -17.69
N LEU A 203 -2.11 -14.76 -18.28
CA LEU A 203 -2.24 -15.40 -19.60
C LEU A 203 -1.94 -14.44 -20.76
N ILE A 204 -2.36 -13.18 -20.64
CA ILE A 204 -2.22 -12.17 -21.68
C ILE A 204 -1.85 -10.86 -21.01
N SER A 205 -0.71 -10.29 -21.42
CA SER A 205 -0.35 -8.90 -21.10
C SER A 205 -0.88 -7.99 -22.20
N ARG A 206 -1.69 -7.00 -21.83
CA ARG A 206 -2.27 -6.03 -22.76
C ARG A 206 -1.71 -4.64 -22.44
N LEU A 207 -1.09 -4.02 -23.43
CA LEU A 207 -0.49 -2.69 -23.32
C LEU A 207 -1.20 -1.74 -24.29
N GLY A 208 -1.66 -0.61 -23.77
CA GLY A 208 -2.31 0.44 -24.53
C GLY A 208 -1.49 1.70 -24.39
N VAL A 209 -1.00 2.23 -25.52
CA VAL A 209 -0.22 3.47 -25.55
C VAL A 209 -1.11 4.55 -26.15
N THR A 210 -1.27 5.65 -25.43
CA THR A 210 -1.99 6.83 -25.90
C THR A 210 -1.10 8.06 -25.78
N THR A 211 -1.18 8.97 -26.74
CA THR A 211 -0.46 10.25 -26.66
C THR A 211 -1.21 11.16 -25.70
N SER A 212 -0.63 11.37 -24.51
CA SER A 212 -1.19 12.28 -23.52
C SER A 212 -0.86 13.73 -23.90
N ILE A 213 -1.87 14.46 -24.36
CA ILE A 213 -1.81 15.92 -24.48
C ILE A 213 -2.56 16.47 -23.27
N HIS A 214 -1.85 17.17 -22.38
CA HIS A 214 -2.47 17.70 -21.17
C HIS A 214 -3.37 18.90 -21.51
N PRO A 215 -4.68 18.83 -21.27
CA PRO A 215 -5.56 19.97 -21.47
C PRO A 215 -5.22 21.06 -20.44
N THR A 216 -5.14 22.31 -20.86
CA THR A 216 -4.92 23.44 -19.93
C THR A 216 -5.99 24.49 -20.13
N ILE A 217 -6.65 24.91 -19.04
CA ILE A 217 -7.63 26.00 -19.07
C ILE A 217 -6.92 27.29 -18.69
N THR A 218 -6.94 28.27 -19.57
CA THR A 218 -6.35 29.59 -19.38
C THR A 218 -7.38 30.60 -18.86
N ALA A 219 -8.61 30.52 -19.36
CA ALA A 219 -9.69 31.42 -18.96
C ALA A 219 -11.07 30.75 -19.05
N VAL A 220 -12.01 31.28 -18.26
CA VAL A 220 -13.43 30.90 -18.30
C VAL A 220 -14.24 32.16 -18.57
N GLU A 221 -15.05 32.13 -19.62
CA GLU A 221 -15.86 33.25 -20.08
C GLU A 221 -17.35 32.86 -20.09
N PRO A 222 -18.23 33.61 -19.39
CA PRO A 222 -17.94 34.69 -18.47
C PRO A 222 -17.34 34.19 -17.13
N ARG A 223 -16.49 35.01 -16.49
CA ARG A 223 -15.97 34.72 -15.13
C ARG A 223 -17.06 34.78 -14.05
N VAL A 224 -18.13 35.53 -14.31
CA VAL A 224 -19.32 35.65 -13.46
C VAL A 224 -20.51 35.28 -14.32
N ALA A 225 -21.10 34.11 -14.05
CA ALA A 225 -22.31 33.63 -14.71
C ALA A 225 -23.51 33.96 -13.85
N THR A 226 -24.63 34.38 -14.44
CA THR A 226 -25.86 34.68 -13.71
C THR A 226 -26.86 33.54 -13.91
N ALA A 227 -27.39 33.01 -12.80
CA ALA A 227 -28.27 31.86 -12.83
C ALA A 227 -29.55 32.13 -13.62
N GLY A 228 -29.85 31.27 -14.59
CA GLY A 228 -31.03 31.36 -15.45
C GLY A 228 -30.90 32.32 -16.63
N THR A 229 -29.83 33.11 -16.73
CA THR A 229 -29.53 33.93 -17.93
C THR A 229 -28.32 33.37 -18.69
N THR A 230 -27.27 32.96 -17.98
CA THR A 230 -26.12 32.30 -18.57
C THR A 230 -26.42 30.81 -18.79
N THR A 231 -26.45 30.39 -20.05
CA THR A 231 -26.76 29.00 -20.43
C THR A 231 -25.52 28.13 -20.64
N HIS A 232 -24.36 28.75 -20.89
CA HIS A 232 -23.11 28.07 -21.15
C HIS A 232 -21.90 28.88 -20.68
N LEU A 233 -20.79 28.18 -20.41
CA LEU A 233 -19.46 28.74 -20.20
C LEU A 233 -18.58 28.42 -21.42
N GLU A 234 -17.74 29.35 -21.81
CA GLU A 234 -16.65 29.13 -22.76
C GLU A 234 -15.35 28.94 -21.99
N LEU A 235 -14.79 27.73 -22.08
CA LEU A 235 -13.48 27.38 -21.55
C LEU A 235 -12.44 27.64 -22.62
N VAL A 236 -11.54 28.60 -22.38
CA VAL A 236 -10.48 28.99 -23.30
C VAL A 236 -9.16 28.42 -22.81
N GLY A 237 -8.40 27.78 -23.70
CA GLY A 237 -7.16 27.12 -23.33
C GLY A 237 -6.51 26.36 -24.48
N THR A 238 -5.80 25.28 -24.17
CA THR A 238 -5.16 24.41 -25.16
C THR A 238 -5.56 22.97 -24.98
N SER A 239 -5.70 22.27 -26.11
CA SER A 239 -5.97 20.82 -26.17
C SER A 239 -7.19 20.39 -25.36
N LEU A 240 -8.18 21.27 -25.26
CA LEU A 240 -9.36 21.08 -24.41
C LEU A 240 -10.37 20.09 -24.99
N LEU A 241 -10.30 19.77 -26.28
CA LEU A 241 -11.31 18.95 -26.95
C LEU A 241 -10.73 17.69 -27.60
N THR A 242 -11.34 16.57 -27.26
CA THR A 242 -11.22 15.24 -27.85
C THR A 242 -12.62 14.64 -28.00
N PRO A 243 -12.81 13.54 -28.77
CA PRO A 243 -14.15 12.98 -29.01
C PRO A 243 -14.94 12.56 -27.75
N ARG A 244 -14.28 12.37 -26.60
CA ARG A 244 -14.92 11.97 -25.33
C ARG A 244 -14.63 12.91 -24.17
N THR A 245 -14.32 14.17 -24.48
CA THR A 245 -14.11 15.19 -23.46
C THR A 245 -15.36 15.40 -22.62
N ARG A 246 -15.19 15.49 -21.29
CA ARG A 246 -16.24 15.91 -20.35
C ARG A 246 -15.76 17.07 -19.50
N ALA A 247 -16.64 18.01 -19.20
CA ALA A 247 -16.39 19.07 -18.23
C ALA A 247 -16.96 18.64 -16.87
N LEU A 248 -16.08 18.51 -15.88
CA LEU A 248 -16.42 18.16 -14.50
C LEU A 248 -16.50 19.42 -13.65
N PHE A 249 -17.63 19.60 -12.97
CA PHE A 249 -17.82 20.66 -12.01
C PHE A 249 -17.41 20.22 -10.60
N GLY A 250 -17.03 21.16 -9.74
CA GLY A 250 -16.59 20.88 -8.36
C GLY A 250 -17.65 20.21 -7.49
N SER A 251 -18.92 20.34 -7.87
CA SER A 251 -20.09 19.70 -7.27
C SER A 251 -20.32 18.24 -7.70
N GLY A 252 -19.56 17.75 -8.70
CA GLY A 252 -19.58 16.36 -9.15
C GLY A 252 -20.39 16.12 -10.43
N GLU A 253 -21.10 17.12 -10.96
CA GLU A 253 -21.75 16.98 -12.26
C GLU A 253 -20.73 16.95 -13.41
N ALA A 254 -21.09 16.23 -14.46
CA ALA A 254 -20.33 16.11 -15.68
C ALA A 254 -21.22 16.52 -16.85
N GLU A 255 -20.73 17.40 -17.70
CA GLU A 255 -21.43 17.86 -18.90
C GLU A 255 -20.57 17.65 -20.15
N ASP A 256 -21.23 17.29 -21.25
CA ASP A 256 -20.57 17.14 -22.54
C ASP A 256 -20.43 18.51 -23.24
N PRO A 257 -19.31 18.78 -23.94
CA PRO A 257 -19.15 19.95 -24.79
C PRO A 257 -20.27 20.10 -25.83
N GLN A 258 -20.76 21.33 -25.99
CA GLN A 258 -21.74 21.67 -27.01
C GLN A 258 -21.13 21.62 -28.43
N PRO A 259 -21.96 21.39 -29.46
CA PRO A 259 -21.55 21.51 -30.86
C PRO A 259 -20.91 22.87 -31.17
N GLY A 260 -19.86 22.87 -31.99
CA GLY A 260 -19.07 24.08 -32.31
C GLY A 260 -17.88 24.33 -31.37
N SER A 261 -17.69 23.48 -30.34
CA SER A 261 -16.47 23.46 -29.54
C SER A 261 -15.24 23.14 -30.39
N THR A 262 -14.11 23.73 -30.03
CA THR A 262 -12.80 23.53 -30.66
C THR A 262 -11.76 23.15 -29.60
N PRO A 263 -10.59 22.61 -29.98
CA PRO A 263 -9.51 22.31 -29.03
C PRO A 263 -8.99 23.52 -28.23
N LEU A 264 -9.28 24.75 -28.65
CA LEU A 264 -8.87 25.98 -27.96
C LEU A 264 -10.01 26.64 -27.18
N ARG A 265 -11.27 26.36 -27.55
CA ARG A 265 -12.46 26.95 -26.97
C ARG A 265 -13.56 25.91 -26.88
N VAL A 266 -13.87 25.48 -25.67
CA VAL A 266 -14.90 24.47 -25.40
C VAL A 266 -16.10 25.15 -24.76
N ARG A 267 -17.27 24.96 -25.36
CA ARG A 267 -18.52 25.51 -24.86
C ARG A 267 -19.23 24.45 -24.03
N VAL A 268 -19.45 24.71 -22.74
CA VAL A 268 -19.99 23.76 -21.77
C VAL A 268 -21.31 24.30 -21.21
N PRO A 269 -22.41 23.53 -21.19
CA PRO A 269 -23.64 23.99 -20.55
C PRO A 269 -23.45 24.13 -19.04
N LEU A 270 -24.13 25.08 -18.39
CA LEU A 270 -24.15 25.12 -16.93
C LEU A 270 -25.18 24.13 -16.38
N PRO A 271 -24.80 23.20 -15.50
CA PRO A 271 -25.76 22.38 -14.77
C PRO A 271 -26.68 23.25 -13.90
N GLY A 272 -27.97 22.95 -13.91
CA GLY A 272 -28.97 23.66 -13.09
C GLY A 272 -28.86 23.38 -11.59
N THR A 273 -28.10 22.36 -11.19
CA THR A 273 -27.88 21.91 -9.81
C THR A 273 -26.73 22.62 -9.11
N LEU A 274 -25.94 23.41 -9.83
CA LEU A 274 -24.85 24.19 -9.26
C LEU A 274 -25.36 25.17 -8.22
N ARG A 275 -24.60 25.39 -7.15
CA ARG A 275 -24.96 26.35 -6.09
C ARG A 275 -24.42 27.73 -6.39
N ALA A 276 -25.10 28.76 -5.89
CA ALA A 276 -24.59 30.13 -5.98
C ALA A 276 -23.28 30.24 -5.19
N GLY A 277 -22.32 31.05 -5.68
CA GLY A 277 -20.99 31.18 -5.08
C GLY A 277 -19.86 30.85 -6.06
N VAL A 278 -18.66 30.61 -5.51
CA VAL A 278 -17.50 30.19 -6.28
C VAL A 278 -17.63 28.72 -6.65
N ASN A 279 -17.69 28.43 -7.95
CA ASN A 279 -17.69 27.08 -8.50
C ASN A 279 -16.39 26.85 -9.27
N THR A 280 -16.08 25.58 -9.51
CA THR A 280 -14.91 25.19 -10.27
C THR A 280 -15.28 24.27 -11.40
N VAL A 281 -14.58 24.37 -12.52
CA VAL A 281 -14.71 23.47 -13.65
C VAL A 281 -13.34 22.93 -14.05
N ARG A 282 -13.27 21.67 -14.44
CA ARG A 282 -12.09 21.06 -15.06
C ARG A 282 -12.50 20.22 -16.25
N VAL A 283 -11.60 20.03 -17.19
CA VAL A 283 -11.81 19.18 -18.35
C VAL A 283 -11.17 17.82 -18.10
N GLN A 284 -11.94 16.74 -18.27
CA GLN A 284 -11.47 15.37 -18.21
C GLN A 284 -11.54 14.74 -19.60
N GLN A 285 -10.45 14.08 -20.00
CA GLN A 285 -10.34 13.37 -21.25
C GLN A 285 -10.03 11.90 -20.94
N PRO A 286 -11.06 11.03 -20.87
CA PRO A 286 -10.87 9.61 -20.55
C PRO A 286 -10.03 8.93 -21.61
N ALA A 287 -9.19 7.99 -21.17
CA ALA A 287 -8.41 7.15 -22.07
C ALA A 287 -9.24 5.91 -22.42
N LEU A 288 -9.29 5.55 -23.70
CA LEU A 288 -9.92 4.31 -24.12
C LEU A 288 -8.91 3.17 -24.05
N PHE A 289 -9.26 2.11 -23.33
CA PHE A 289 -8.48 0.88 -23.31
C PHE A 289 -9.42 -0.29 -23.63
N GLU A 290 -9.24 -0.90 -24.81
CA GLU A 290 -10.07 -2.02 -25.28
C GLU A 290 -11.58 -1.74 -25.30
N GLY A 291 -11.96 -0.50 -25.58
CA GLY A 291 -13.36 -0.07 -25.61
C GLY A 291 -13.91 0.38 -24.25
N GLU A 292 -13.19 0.13 -23.16
CA GLU A 292 -13.55 0.63 -21.82
C GLU A 292 -12.89 1.99 -21.54
N GLU A 293 -13.66 2.89 -20.93
CA GLU A 293 -13.15 4.19 -20.48
C GLU A 293 -12.38 4.00 -19.17
N ARG A 294 -11.13 4.45 -19.18
CA ARG A 294 -10.30 4.55 -17.98
C ARG A 294 -10.07 6.02 -17.64
N PRO A 295 -9.80 6.33 -16.34
CA PRO A 295 -9.37 7.65 -15.94
C PRO A 295 -8.21 8.11 -16.83
N GLY A 296 -8.42 9.19 -17.55
CA GLY A 296 -7.44 9.75 -18.47
C GLY A 296 -6.84 11.04 -17.92
N VAL A 297 -6.51 11.96 -18.83
CA VAL A 297 -5.85 13.21 -18.46
C VAL A 297 -6.89 14.23 -18.00
N GLU A 298 -6.54 15.02 -16.99
CA GLU A 298 -7.38 16.09 -16.48
C GLU A 298 -6.67 17.44 -16.60
N SER A 299 -7.43 18.50 -16.84
CA SER A 299 -6.92 19.86 -16.83
C SER A 299 -6.73 20.38 -15.42
N THR A 300 -6.00 21.48 -15.30
CA THR A 300 -6.09 22.34 -14.12
C THR A 300 -7.53 22.78 -13.87
N VAL A 301 -7.83 23.03 -12.61
CA VAL A 301 -9.13 23.51 -12.16
C VAL A 301 -9.24 25.02 -12.43
N ALA A 302 -10.33 25.44 -13.07
CA ALA A 302 -10.62 26.84 -13.33
C ALA A 302 -11.84 27.32 -12.51
N PRO A 303 -11.69 28.38 -11.70
CA PRO A 303 -12.80 28.92 -10.91
C PRO A 303 -13.65 29.90 -11.72
N PHE A 304 -14.95 29.90 -11.44
CA PHE A 304 -15.90 30.93 -11.89
C PHE A 304 -16.92 31.20 -10.79
N VAL A 305 -17.63 32.33 -10.88
CA VAL A 305 -18.64 32.70 -9.89
C VAL A 305 -20.03 32.51 -10.50
N LEU A 306 -20.88 31.74 -9.82
CA LEU A 306 -22.29 31.63 -10.15
C LEU A 306 -23.09 32.61 -9.27
N ARG A 307 -23.63 33.64 -9.90
CA ARG A 307 -24.43 34.67 -9.28
C ARG A 307 -25.88 34.19 -9.09
N PRO A 308 -26.46 34.30 -7.88
CA PRO A 308 -27.86 33.97 -7.65
C PRO A 308 -28.76 34.97 -8.39
N ALA A 309 -29.95 34.52 -8.78
CA ALA A 309 -30.99 35.36 -9.34
C ALA A 309 -32.31 35.10 -8.62
N PHE A 310 -33.21 36.09 -8.62
CA PHE A 310 -34.57 35.88 -8.16
C PHE A 310 -35.33 34.97 -9.12
N THR A 311 -36.14 34.07 -8.56
CA THR A 311 -37.09 33.29 -9.34
C THR A 311 -38.24 34.20 -9.74
N THR A 312 -38.53 34.31 -11.03
CA THR A 312 -39.61 35.17 -11.54
C THR A 312 -40.94 34.42 -11.54
N THR A 313 -42.01 35.12 -11.19
CA THR A 313 -43.39 34.67 -11.45
C THR A 313 -43.74 34.85 -12.93
N GLY A 314 -44.88 34.32 -13.40
CA GLY A 314 -45.26 34.30 -14.82
C GLY A 314 -45.31 35.66 -15.54
N ALA A 315 -45.22 36.78 -14.83
CA ALA A 315 -45.13 38.13 -15.37
C ALA A 315 -43.69 38.71 -15.43
N GLY A 316 -42.65 37.90 -15.19
CA GLY A 316 -41.26 38.37 -15.11
C GLY A 316 -40.90 39.08 -13.81
N ILE A 317 -41.84 39.17 -12.86
CA ILE A 317 -41.68 39.85 -11.58
C ILE A 317 -40.96 38.93 -10.59
N PRO A 318 -39.88 39.39 -9.94
CA PRO A 318 -39.19 38.67 -8.87
C PRO A 318 -40.16 38.21 -7.76
N SER A 319 -40.11 36.92 -7.40
CA SER A 319 -40.97 36.36 -6.36
C SER A 319 -40.48 36.77 -4.98
N ILE A 320 -41.02 37.90 -4.50
CA ILE A 320 -40.79 38.43 -3.17
C ILE A 320 -42.16 38.66 -2.51
N VAL A 321 -42.35 38.10 -1.32
CA VAL A 321 -43.61 38.17 -0.56
C VAL A 321 -43.30 38.70 0.83
N VAL A 322 -43.97 39.79 1.23
CA VAL A 322 -43.90 40.34 2.58
C VAL A 322 -45.10 39.85 3.38
N SER A 323 -44.89 39.29 4.57
CA SER A 323 -45.95 38.78 5.44
C SER A 323 -45.71 39.13 6.91
N GLY A 324 -46.80 39.15 7.70
CA GLY A 324 -46.73 39.36 9.15
C GLY A 324 -46.25 40.75 9.58
N GLY A 325 -46.53 41.79 8.79
CA GLY A 325 -46.14 43.16 9.08
C GLY A 325 -46.80 43.70 10.35
N THR A 326 -45.98 44.16 11.30
CA THR A 326 -46.41 44.84 12.52
C THR A 326 -45.86 46.28 12.52
N PRO A 327 -46.67 47.27 12.14
CA PRO A 327 -46.23 48.66 12.11
C PRO A 327 -46.13 49.22 13.53
N SER A 328 -45.02 49.89 13.82
CA SER A 328 -44.76 50.67 15.05
C SER A 328 -44.39 52.09 14.65
N GLY A 329 -45.41 52.94 14.46
CA GLY A 329 -45.23 54.31 13.98
C GLY A 329 -44.54 54.38 12.61
N PRO A 330 -43.38 55.07 12.48
CA PRO A 330 -42.64 55.18 11.21
C PRO A 330 -41.80 53.93 10.88
N ARG A 331 -41.83 52.87 11.69
CA ARG A 331 -41.04 51.64 11.51
C ARG A 331 -41.95 50.42 11.40
N ILE A 332 -41.46 49.36 10.76
CA ILE A 332 -42.18 48.11 10.54
C ILE A 332 -41.27 46.92 10.82
N SER A 333 -41.85 45.88 11.43
CA SER A 333 -41.23 44.55 11.47
C SER A 333 -42.07 43.58 10.64
N ALA A 334 -41.45 42.90 9.68
CA ALA A 334 -42.12 42.03 8.72
C ALA A 334 -41.22 40.84 8.32
N THR A 335 -41.83 39.79 7.78
CA THR A 335 -41.08 38.66 7.20
C THR A 335 -41.05 38.81 5.69
N VAL A 336 -39.86 38.98 5.12
CA VAL A 336 -39.64 39.04 3.67
C VAL A 336 -39.22 37.66 3.19
N THR A 337 -40.07 37.01 2.40
CA THR A 337 -39.81 35.71 1.80
C THR A 337 -39.44 35.89 0.34
N VAL A 338 -38.29 35.37 -0.07
CA VAL A 338 -37.80 35.45 -1.45
C VAL A 338 -37.64 34.05 -2.03
N ARG A 339 -37.85 33.91 -3.33
CA ARG A 339 -37.43 32.72 -4.08
C ARG A 339 -36.21 33.00 -4.93
N LEU A 340 -35.21 32.12 -4.85
CA LEU A 340 -33.91 32.23 -5.48
C LEU A 340 -33.64 31.03 -6.38
N ARG A 341 -32.82 31.26 -7.39
CA ARG A 341 -32.21 30.23 -8.24
C ARG A 341 -30.71 30.53 -8.39
N PRO A 342 -29.83 29.52 -8.30
CA PRO A 342 -30.10 28.13 -7.94
C PRO A 342 -30.51 27.98 -6.46
N ASP A 343 -30.93 26.78 -6.07
CA ASP A 343 -31.30 26.49 -4.68
C ASP A 343 -30.15 26.77 -3.72
N VAL A 344 -30.49 27.36 -2.57
CA VAL A 344 -29.55 27.68 -1.50
C VAL A 344 -29.35 26.47 -0.60
N GLY A 345 -28.11 26.04 -0.46
CA GLY A 345 -27.68 25.01 0.46
C GLY A 345 -27.81 25.37 1.94
N ARG A 346 -28.08 24.37 2.78
CA ARG A 346 -28.24 24.54 4.25
C ARG A 346 -27.04 25.13 5.00
N ARG A 347 -25.85 25.20 4.38
CA ARG A 347 -24.60 25.73 4.96
C ARG A 347 -24.14 27.06 4.33
N GLN A 348 -24.86 27.60 3.35
CA GLN A 348 -24.47 28.84 2.67
C GLN A 348 -24.86 30.06 3.52
N ASP A 349 -24.00 31.09 3.57
CA ASP A 349 -24.32 32.36 4.23
C ASP A 349 -25.22 33.17 3.30
N VAL A 350 -26.44 33.47 3.75
CA VAL A 350 -27.41 34.22 2.97
C VAL A 350 -27.84 35.47 3.72
N ARG A 351 -27.74 36.61 3.04
CA ARG A 351 -28.13 37.92 3.60
C ARG A 351 -29.01 38.68 2.61
N LEU A 352 -30.09 39.26 3.12
CA LEU A 352 -30.91 40.23 2.41
C LEU A 352 -30.36 41.63 2.66
N LEU A 353 -30.03 42.35 1.59
CA LEU A 353 -29.64 43.75 1.62
C LEU A 353 -30.80 44.59 1.08
N LEU A 354 -31.28 45.51 1.90
CA LEU A 354 -32.33 46.46 1.57
C LEU A 354 -31.71 47.84 1.48
N THR A 355 -31.96 48.56 0.38
CA THR A 355 -31.51 49.94 0.20
C THR A 355 -32.70 50.80 -0.20
N GLN A 356 -33.02 51.83 0.59
CA GLN A 356 -34.19 52.66 0.37
C GLN A 356 -34.12 53.34 -1.00
N THR A 357 -35.21 53.27 -1.75
CA THR A 357 -35.39 53.99 -3.02
C THR A 357 -36.37 55.16 -2.84
N GLY A 358 -36.22 56.20 -3.66
CA GLY A 358 -37.08 57.39 -3.60
C GLY A 358 -36.82 58.34 -2.42
N ALA A 359 -35.63 58.29 -1.80
CA ALA A 359 -35.24 59.25 -0.77
C ALA A 359 -35.18 60.69 -1.35
N ALA A 360 -35.60 61.68 -0.56
CA ALA A 360 -35.55 63.08 -0.96
C ALA A 360 -34.11 63.53 -1.28
N ALA A 361 -33.95 64.44 -2.26
CA ALA A 361 -32.64 64.95 -2.64
C ALA A 361 -31.93 65.57 -1.42
N GLY A 362 -30.76 65.02 -1.05
CA GLY A 362 -29.97 65.42 0.12
C GLY A 362 -30.21 64.61 1.40
N ALA A 363 -31.19 63.71 1.42
CA ALA A 363 -31.39 62.77 2.54
C ALA A 363 -30.46 61.55 2.40
N VAL A 364 -29.98 61.02 3.54
CA VAL A 364 -29.23 59.76 3.57
C VAL A 364 -30.22 58.60 3.44
N PRO A 365 -30.16 57.77 2.38
CA PRO A 365 -31.08 56.66 2.22
C PRO A 365 -30.85 55.62 3.32
N HIS A 366 -31.93 55.07 3.86
CA HIS A 366 -31.84 53.99 4.84
C HIS A 366 -31.39 52.69 4.17
N ALA A 367 -30.51 51.94 4.85
CA ALA A 367 -30.08 50.62 4.42
C ALA A 367 -30.16 49.64 5.58
N ALA A 368 -30.57 48.41 5.29
CA ALA A 368 -30.63 47.32 6.26
C ALA A 368 -30.00 46.07 5.67
N THR A 369 -29.28 45.31 6.50
CA THR A 369 -28.77 43.98 6.14
C THR A 369 -29.30 42.98 7.14
N VAL A 370 -29.99 41.96 6.64
CA VAL A 370 -30.65 40.94 7.45
C VAL A 370 -30.10 39.58 7.08
N ALA A 371 -29.55 38.86 8.06
CA ALA A 371 -29.09 37.49 7.86
C ALA A 371 -30.28 36.52 7.82
N ALA A 372 -30.22 35.52 6.94
CA ALA A 372 -31.15 34.40 6.99
C ALA A 372 -30.96 33.60 8.29
N PRO A 373 -32.02 32.97 8.82
CA PRO A 373 -31.87 32.04 9.94
C PRO A 373 -30.97 30.86 9.56
N SER A 374 -30.18 30.36 10.52
CA SER A 374 -29.31 29.21 10.29
C SER A 374 -30.13 27.98 9.88
N ARG A 375 -29.73 27.36 8.78
CA ARG A 375 -30.36 26.15 8.23
C ARG A 375 -29.57 24.88 8.48
N ALA A 376 -28.53 24.92 9.33
CA ALA A 376 -27.65 23.77 9.56
C ALA A 376 -28.39 22.51 10.08
N ALA A 377 -29.47 22.69 10.84
CA ALA A 377 -30.32 21.62 11.38
C ALA A 377 -31.51 21.26 10.47
N ALA A 378 -31.64 21.88 9.29
CA ALA A 378 -32.77 21.61 8.39
C ALA A 378 -32.67 20.20 7.77
N ALA A 379 -33.81 19.53 7.62
CA ALA A 379 -33.91 18.21 7.01
C ALA A 379 -33.62 18.24 5.48
N ALA A 380 -33.95 19.35 4.81
CA ALA A 380 -33.69 19.54 3.39
C ALA A 380 -32.30 20.15 3.16
N ASP A 381 -31.54 19.56 2.23
CA ASP A 381 -30.16 19.95 1.91
C ASP A 381 -30.07 21.28 1.15
N SER A 382 -31.10 21.61 0.38
CA SER A 382 -31.25 22.84 -0.40
C SER A 382 -32.70 23.35 -0.33
N THR A 383 -32.91 24.62 -0.64
CA THR A 383 -34.25 25.18 -0.84
C THR A 383 -34.17 26.37 -1.80
N ASP A 384 -35.25 26.61 -2.54
CA ASP A 384 -35.42 27.80 -3.36
C ASP A 384 -35.96 28.99 -2.55
N THR A 385 -36.55 28.76 -1.37
CA THR A 385 -37.30 29.76 -0.62
C THR A 385 -36.61 30.12 0.71
N ILE A 386 -36.25 31.40 0.88
CA ILE A 386 -35.63 31.91 2.10
C ILE A 386 -36.49 33.01 2.72
N ALA A 387 -36.79 32.88 4.01
CA ALA A 387 -37.52 33.88 4.79
C ALA A 387 -36.55 34.67 5.67
N PHE A 388 -36.62 36.00 5.56
CA PHE A 388 -35.85 36.95 6.36
C PHE A 388 -36.78 37.68 7.31
N ARG A 389 -36.45 37.69 8.59
CA ARG A 389 -37.17 38.50 9.58
C ARG A 389 -36.52 39.87 9.64
N VAL A 390 -37.24 40.88 9.13
CA VAL A 390 -36.84 42.27 9.17
C VAL A 390 -37.47 42.88 10.43
N ASP A 391 -36.65 43.33 11.38
CA ASP A 391 -37.13 43.94 12.61
C ASP A 391 -36.77 45.43 12.63
N ASP A 392 -37.74 46.26 13.02
CA ASP A 392 -37.57 47.69 13.25
C ASP A 392 -36.93 48.46 12.08
N VAL A 393 -37.44 48.33 10.85
CA VAL A 393 -36.94 49.07 9.67
C VAL A 393 -37.88 50.24 9.33
N PRO A 394 -37.38 51.44 8.95
CA PRO A 394 -38.24 52.55 8.53
C PRO A 394 -39.17 52.16 7.38
N ARG A 395 -40.43 52.58 7.43
CA ARG A 395 -41.41 52.30 6.38
C ARG A 395 -41.01 53.00 5.08
N GLY A 396 -41.12 52.28 3.96
CA GLY A 396 -40.74 52.79 2.64
C GLY A 396 -40.46 51.69 1.65
N ASP A 397 -40.05 52.10 0.44
CA ASP A 397 -39.72 51.18 -0.65
C ASP A 397 -38.21 50.91 -0.62
N TYR A 398 -37.83 49.64 -0.74
CA TYR A 398 -36.44 49.23 -0.69
C TYR A 398 -36.06 48.38 -1.90
N LEU A 399 -34.94 48.69 -2.54
CA LEU A 399 -34.29 47.79 -3.49
C LEU A 399 -33.74 46.58 -2.71
N ALA A 400 -34.16 45.39 -3.12
CA ALA A 400 -33.68 44.14 -2.53
C ALA A 400 -32.54 43.53 -3.34
N ARG A 401 -31.46 43.18 -2.65
CA ARG A 401 -30.43 42.27 -3.13
C ARG A 401 -30.29 41.13 -2.16
N VAL A 402 -30.04 39.92 -2.67
CA VAL A 402 -29.65 38.81 -1.83
C VAL A 402 -28.19 38.47 -2.11
N ARG A 403 -27.40 38.36 -1.04
CA ARG A 403 -26.02 37.90 -1.09
C ARG A 403 -25.96 36.46 -0.59
N VAL A 404 -25.49 35.55 -1.43
CA VAL A 404 -25.25 34.13 -1.11
C VAL A 404 -23.75 33.85 -1.23
N ASP A 405 -23.12 33.41 -0.14
CA ASP A 405 -21.67 33.13 -0.07
C ASP A 405 -20.79 34.24 -0.68
N GLY A 406 -21.14 35.50 -0.41
CA GLY A 406 -20.41 36.68 -0.88
C GLY A 406 -20.83 37.22 -2.25
N VAL A 407 -21.72 36.54 -2.98
CA VAL A 407 -22.16 36.94 -4.34
C VAL A 407 -23.57 37.53 -4.31
N GLU A 408 -23.75 38.72 -4.87
CA GLU A 408 -25.03 39.46 -4.87
C GLU A 408 -25.86 39.23 -6.13
N THR A 409 -27.18 39.16 -5.98
CA THR A 409 -28.15 39.25 -7.08
C THR A 409 -28.03 40.58 -7.84
N GLU A 410 -28.30 40.57 -9.14
CA GLU A 410 -28.35 41.80 -9.95
C GLU A 410 -29.56 42.67 -9.64
N LEU A 411 -29.37 43.98 -9.77
CA LEU A 411 -30.46 44.96 -9.77
C LEU A 411 -30.80 45.33 -11.21
N GLY A 412 -32.10 45.35 -11.52
CA GLY A 412 -32.61 45.90 -12.77
C GLY A 412 -32.50 47.43 -12.79
N GLN A 413 -32.20 47.99 -13.95
CA GLN A 413 -32.16 49.43 -14.17
C GLN A 413 -33.25 49.87 -15.15
N VAL A 414 -33.88 51.00 -14.85
CA VAL A 414 -34.80 51.71 -15.75
C VAL A 414 -34.25 53.12 -15.94
N ASN A 415 -33.99 53.51 -17.19
CA ASN A 415 -33.40 54.81 -17.55
C ASN A 415 -32.07 55.13 -16.83
N GLY A 416 -31.22 54.12 -16.60
CA GLY A 416 -29.91 54.28 -15.94
C GLY A 416 -29.96 54.38 -14.41
N VAL A 417 -31.15 54.22 -13.81
CA VAL A 417 -31.34 54.22 -12.35
C VAL A 417 -31.80 52.82 -11.90
N TYR A 418 -31.23 52.31 -10.81
CA TYR A 418 -31.66 51.03 -10.23
C TYR A 418 -33.12 51.12 -9.76
N ALA A 419 -33.95 50.21 -10.26
CA ALA A 419 -35.40 50.27 -10.06
C ALA A 419 -36.01 48.95 -9.59
N GLU A 420 -35.35 47.80 -9.77
CA GLU A 420 -35.91 46.49 -9.43
C GLU A 420 -34.85 45.53 -8.86
N PRO A 421 -35.22 44.54 -8.00
CA PRO A 421 -36.53 44.35 -7.38
C PRO A 421 -36.78 45.32 -6.22
N VAL A 422 -38.04 45.75 -6.06
CA VAL A 422 -38.50 46.58 -4.94
C VAL A 422 -39.29 45.74 -3.95
N VAL A 423 -39.03 45.95 -2.67
CA VAL A 423 -39.80 45.43 -1.53
C VAL A 423 -40.57 46.59 -0.93
N ASP A 424 -41.89 46.48 -0.91
CA ASP A 424 -42.78 47.43 -0.24
C ASP A 424 -42.85 47.07 1.25
N LEU A 425 -42.29 47.95 2.09
CA LEU A 425 -42.36 47.88 3.55
C LEU A 425 -43.18 49.07 4.10
N ARG A 426 -44.14 49.57 3.33
CA ARG A 426 -45.01 50.67 3.76
C ARG A 426 -46.07 50.27 4.74
#